data_AF-A0A849DVQ2-F1
#
_entry.id   AF-A0A849DVQ2-F1
#
_cell.length_a   1.000
_cell.length_b   1.000
_cell.length_c   1.000
_cell.angle_alpha   90.00
_cell.angle_beta   90.00
_cell.angle_gamma   90.00
#
_symmetry.space_group_name_H-M   'P 1'
#
loop_
_entity.id
_entity.type
_entity.pdbx_description
1 polymer ?
#
loop_
_entity_poly.entity_id
_entity_poly.type
_entity_poly.pdbx_seq_one_letter_code
_entity_poly.pdbx_strand_id
1 'polypeptide(L)'
;MMKKLTLLLGICLVVSSAQPQRVIDVAKKGEGKIAINLGSYRAWNDATSRTFMSVLKADLNRSGYFKVTASGGQISVAGTFKTENSMQADVQVYNVATRARLLGKTYKGAGNSASTLAHKVADEILYAVTGKKGMASGKIALVGNRTGSKELYVCDMDGNNLKQVTSDRSIVVGPCWAPDGKAVTYTSYKRGYPNVFMTGRSKPLSDLGGLNASGTISPDGRSMAVILSKNGNPELYIKNLRTGLLTRMTRTRNGNEASPCWSPDGNHIAYVSDTSGRPQIYIIARNGGRPVRLTSSGTENVSPDWGKNGLIAFCSRIGGRYRIAIANPTAKSMRVLETEWADYEDPSWAPDGRHIVCSRTTKHRSSIYLLDTLKDSPVALISGSGDWFSPACSP
;
A
#
# COMPACT_ATOMS: atom_id res chain seq x y z
N MET A 1 -67.73 28.84 31.83
CA MET A 1 -67.72 28.61 30.37
C MET A 1 -66.32 28.14 29.98
N MET A 2 -66.16 26.83 29.78
CA MET A 2 -64.86 26.16 29.57
C MET A 2 -64.23 26.58 28.24
N LYS A 3 -62.98 27.07 28.25
CA LYS A 3 -62.14 27.17 27.06
C LYS A 3 -61.00 26.16 27.19
N LYS A 4 -61.03 25.13 26.34
CA LYS A 4 -59.96 24.13 26.17
C LYS A 4 -58.74 24.82 25.53
N LEU A 5 -57.59 24.71 26.18
CA LEU A 5 -56.29 25.08 25.62
C LEU A 5 -55.56 23.79 25.25
N THR A 6 -55.41 23.52 23.95
CA THR A 6 -54.73 22.34 23.44
C THR A 6 -53.22 22.61 23.41
N LEU A 7 -52.46 21.87 24.22
CA LEU A 7 -51.00 21.90 24.28
C LEU A 7 -50.44 20.97 23.19
N LEU A 8 -49.79 21.52 22.15
CA LEU A 8 -49.00 20.73 21.19
C LEU A 8 -47.63 20.43 21.81
N LEU A 9 -47.38 19.16 22.12
CA LEU A 9 -46.07 18.66 22.54
C LEU A 9 -45.22 18.37 21.29
N GLY A 10 -44.27 19.25 20.97
CA GLY A 10 -43.29 19.01 19.91
C GLY A 10 -42.23 18.01 20.37
N ILE A 11 -42.22 16.82 19.79
CA ILE A 11 -41.19 15.80 20.02
C ILE A 11 -39.93 16.21 19.23
N CYS A 12 -38.94 16.78 19.91
CA CYS A 12 -37.58 16.93 19.37
C CYS A 12 -36.90 15.56 19.38
N LEU A 13 -36.89 14.89 18.23
CA LEU A 13 -36.05 13.72 17.97
C LEU A 13 -34.58 14.17 17.86
N VAL A 14 -33.84 14.03 18.96
CA VAL A 14 -32.37 14.13 18.94
C VAL A 14 -31.83 12.84 18.33
N VAL A 15 -31.54 12.87 17.03
CA VAL A 15 -30.80 11.78 16.38
C VAL A 15 -29.34 11.93 16.78
N SER A 16 -28.92 11.20 17.82
CA SER A 16 -27.50 11.09 18.14
C SER A 16 -26.82 10.27 17.04
N SER A 17 -26.10 10.94 16.14
CA SER A 17 -25.18 10.26 15.25
C SER A 17 -24.02 9.72 16.08
N ALA A 18 -24.09 8.45 16.48
CA ALA A 18 -22.95 7.73 17.03
C ALA A 18 -21.90 7.60 15.91
N GLN A 19 -20.91 8.51 15.88
CA GLN A 19 -19.71 8.27 15.10
C GLN A 19 -18.97 7.08 15.74
N PRO A 20 -18.55 6.07 14.98
CA PRO A 20 -17.70 5.03 15.52
C PRO A 20 -16.37 5.68 15.91
N GLN A 21 -16.20 5.89 17.21
CA GLN A 21 -14.92 6.23 17.80
C GLN A 21 -13.97 5.09 17.44
N ARG A 22 -13.04 5.34 16.51
CA ARG A 22 -11.96 4.38 16.21
C ARG A 22 -11.07 4.28 17.44
N VAL A 23 -11.44 3.38 18.34
CA VAL A 23 -10.56 2.90 19.39
C VAL A 23 -9.33 2.35 18.69
N ILE A 24 -8.16 2.84 19.08
CA ILE A 24 -6.89 2.25 18.66
C ILE A 24 -6.86 0.90 19.37
N ASP A 25 -7.28 -0.17 18.68
CA ASP A 25 -7.18 -1.52 19.20
C ASP A 25 -5.70 -1.83 19.41
N VAL A 26 -5.27 -1.85 20.67
CA VAL A 26 -3.96 -2.36 21.07
C VAL A 26 -4.07 -3.88 21.06
N ALA A 27 -4.02 -4.49 19.88
CA ALA A 27 -3.97 -5.94 19.76
C ALA A 27 -2.60 -6.47 20.23
N LYS A 28 -2.58 -7.56 21.02
CA LYS A 28 -1.35 -8.32 21.27
C LYS A 28 -1.00 -9.15 20.04
N LYS A 29 0.29 -9.50 19.90
CA LYS A 29 0.79 -10.35 18.83
C LYS A 29 -0.04 -11.63 18.69
N GLY A 30 -0.68 -11.83 17.54
CA GLY A 30 -1.48 -13.02 17.23
C GLY A 30 -2.84 -13.12 17.92
N GLU A 31 -3.28 -12.12 18.68
CA GLU A 31 -4.60 -12.09 19.32
C GLU A 31 -5.71 -11.87 18.27
N GLY A 32 -6.82 -12.61 18.38
CA GLY A 32 -7.99 -12.43 17.50
C GLY A 32 -7.92 -13.09 16.11
N LYS A 33 -6.90 -13.91 15.81
CA LYS A 33 -6.84 -14.65 14.53
C LYS A 33 -7.89 -15.76 14.47
N ILE A 34 -8.57 -15.86 13.33
CA ILE A 34 -9.58 -16.88 13.05
C ILE A 34 -8.89 -18.19 12.66
N ALA A 35 -9.19 -19.27 13.37
CA ALA A 35 -8.69 -20.59 13.02
C ALA A 35 -9.39 -21.10 11.75
N ILE A 36 -8.62 -21.35 10.68
CA ILE A 36 -9.12 -21.79 9.39
C ILE A 36 -8.49 -23.13 8.99
N ASN A 37 -9.32 -24.09 8.60
CA ASN A 37 -8.88 -25.42 8.20
C ASN A 37 -9.10 -25.65 6.69
N LEU A 38 -8.09 -26.19 6.02
CA LEU A 38 -8.17 -26.59 4.60
C LEU A 38 -8.17 -28.12 4.43
N GLY A 39 -8.45 -28.88 5.49
CA GLY A 39 -8.36 -30.34 5.51
C GLY A 39 -9.35 -31.03 4.59
N SER A 40 -10.44 -30.36 4.22
CA SER A 40 -11.44 -30.84 3.26
C SER A 40 -11.21 -30.35 1.83
N TYR A 41 -10.16 -29.57 1.59
CA TYR A 41 -9.78 -29.11 0.26
C TYR A 41 -8.88 -30.16 -0.41
N ARG A 42 -9.27 -30.63 -1.60
CA ARG A 42 -8.56 -31.69 -2.33
C ARG A 42 -7.80 -31.08 -3.50
N ALA A 43 -6.54 -31.48 -3.67
CA ALA A 43 -5.74 -31.11 -4.83
C ALA A 43 -5.00 -32.36 -5.31
N TRP A 44 -4.63 -32.41 -6.59
CA TRP A 44 -3.87 -33.54 -7.13
C TRP A 44 -2.43 -33.55 -6.64
N ASN A 45 -1.76 -34.69 -6.83
CA ASN A 45 -0.35 -34.84 -6.42
C ASN A 45 0.64 -34.39 -7.51
N ASP A 46 0.37 -33.25 -8.15
CA ASP A 46 1.25 -32.64 -9.14
C ASP A 46 1.92 -31.35 -8.60
N ALA A 47 2.95 -30.86 -9.29
CA ALA A 47 3.72 -29.70 -8.86
C ALA A 47 2.88 -28.42 -8.82
N THR A 48 1.99 -28.22 -9.79
CA THR A 48 1.08 -27.07 -9.91
C THR A 48 0.11 -27.05 -8.73
N SER A 49 -0.46 -28.20 -8.39
CA SER A 49 -1.34 -28.39 -7.23
C SER A 49 -0.63 -28.14 -5.89
N ARG A 50 0.63 -28.60 -5.75
CA ARG A 50 1.46 -28.29 -4.57
C ARG A 50 1.74 -26.80 -4.43
N THR A 51 2.06 -26.12 -5.54
CA THR A 51 2.26 -24.66 -5.56
C THR A 51 0.99 -23.93 -5.15
N PHE A 52 -0.16 -24.24 -5.75
CA PHE A 52 -1.44 -23.63 -5.41
C PHE A 52 -1.74 -23.75 -3.91
N MET A 53 -1.64 -24.96 -3.35
CA MET A 53 -1.94 -25.19 -1.94
C MET A 53 -0.94 -24.53 -1.00
N SER A 54 0.34 -24.48 -1.37
CA SER A 54 1.38 -23.80 -0.57
C SER A 54 1.12 -22.29 -0.51
N VAL A 55 0.89 -21.66 -1.67
CA VAL A 55 0.61 -20.22 -1.78
C VAL A 55 -0.67 -19.86 -1.04
N LEU A 56 -1.76 -20.60 -1.25
CA LEU A 56 -3.03 -20.34 -0.57
C LEU A 56 -2.88 -20.37 0.96
N LYS A 57 -2.18 -21.36 1.50
CA LYS A 57 -1.91 -21.45 2.95
C LYS A 57 -1.05 -20.28 3.44
N ALA A 58 -0.03 -19.91 2.68
CA ALA A 58 0.87 -18.81 3.02
C ALA A 58 0.12 -17.47 3.04
N ASP A 59 -0.71 -17.21 2.04
CA ASP A 59 -1.50 -15.97 1.92
C ASP A 59 -2.54 -15.82 3.02
N LEU A 60 -3.27 -16.90 3.33
CA LEU A 60 -4.23 -16.89 4.44
C LEU A 60 -3.53 -16.53 5.76
N ASN A 61 -2.36 -17.11 6.05
CA ASN A 61 -1.60 -16.75 7.24
C ASN A 61 -1.04 -15.32 7.17
N ARG A 62 -0.48 -14.90 6.02
CA ARG A 62 0.12 -13.58 5.82
C ARG A 62 -0.91 -12.45 5.84
N SER A 63 -2.19 -12.74 5.62
CA SER A 63 -3.29 -11.78 5.79
C SER A 63 -3.38 -11.20 7.21
N GLY A 64 -2.78 -11.88 8.20
CA GLY A 64 -2.85 -11.49 9.61
C GLY A 64 -4.22 -11.70 10.25
N TYR A 65 -5.22 -12.19 9.50
CA TYR A 65 -6.57 -12.50 10.01
C TYR A 65 -6.75 -13.97 10.37
N PHE A 66 -5.98 -14.85 9.75
CA PHE A 66 -6.13 -16.28 9.92
C PHE A 66 -4.92 -16.93 10.59
N LYS A 67 -5.21 -18.04 11.27
CA LYS A 67 -4.24 -19.08 11.61
C LYS A 67 -4.67 -20.36 10.91
N VAL A 68 -3.91 -20.80 9.92
CA VAL A 68 -4.18 -22.07 9.23
C VAL A 68 -3.86 -23.23 10.17
N THR A 69 -4.81 -24.15 10.34
CA THR A 69 -4.68 -25.31 11.24
C THR A 69 -4.63 -26.63 10.47
N ALA A 70 -3.98 -27.64 11.05
CA ALA A 70 -3.95 -29.00 10.50
C ALA A 70 -5.30 -29.72 10.65
N SER A 71 -5.98 -29.53 11.77
CA SER A 71 -7.30 -30.08 12.07
C SER A 71 -8.13 -29.10 12.88
N GLY A 72 -9.45 -29.11 12.69
CA GLY A 72 -10.40 -28.24 13.39
C GLY A 72 -10.24 -26.74 13.07
N GLY A 73 -11.26 -25.94 13.34
CA GLY A 73 -11.22 -24.51 13.09
C GLY A 73 -12.60 -23.87 13.21
N GLN A 74 -12.64 -22.55 13.33
CA GLN A 74 -13.88 -21.78 13.27
C GLN A 74 -14.43 -21.73 11.83
N ILE A 75 -13.52 -21.77 10.85
CA ILE A 75 -13.81 -21.79 9.43
C ILE A 75 -13.27 -23.07 8.80
N SER A 76 -14.09 -23.71 7.97
CA SER A 76 -13.69 -24.84 7.14
C SER A 76 -13.71 -24.45 5.67
N VAL A 77 -12.64 -24.80 4.96
CA VAL A 77 -12.51 -24.63 3.51
C VAL A 77 -12.49 -26.01 2.86
N ALA A 78 -13.46 -26.25 1.97
CA ALA A 78 -13.62 -27.46 1.20
C ALA A 78 -13.63 -27.14 -0.31
N GLY A 79 -13.44 -28.17 -1.13
CA GLY A 79 -13.48 -28.03 -2.59
C GLY A 79 -12.35 -28.77 -3.27
N THR A 80 -12.07 -28.41 -4.52
CA THR A 80 -11.07 -29.10 -5.35
C THR A 80 -10.23 -28.13 -6.16
N PHE A 81 -8.94 -28.40 -6.29
CA PHE A 81 -8.09 -27.82 -7.32
C PHE A 81 -7.73 -28.88 -8.37
N LYS A 82 -8.01 -28.58 -9.65
CA LYS A 82 -7.82 -29.49 -10.80
C LYS A 82 -6.97 -28.84 -11.89
N THR A 83 -6.24 -29.65 -12.66
CA THR A 83 -5.32 -29.18 -13.72
C THR A 83 -5.53 -29.83 -15.11
N GLU A 84 -6.45 -30.80 -15.28
CA GLU A 84 -6.61 -31.64 -16.50
C GLU A 84 -6.81 -30.85 -17.80
N ASN A 85 -7.71 -29.85 -17.80
CA ASN A 85 -8.06 -29.07 -19.01
C ASN A 85 -7.69 -27.59 -18.87
N SER A 86 -7.86 -27.06 -17.66
CA SER A 86 -7.44 -25.73 -17.25
C SER A 86 -7.36 -25.72 -15.73
N MET A 87 -6.52 -24.85 -15.15
CA MET A 87 -6.49 -24.69 -13.70
C MET A 87 -7.84 -24.18 -13.19
N GLN A 88 -8.46 -24.95 -12.31
CA GLN A 88 -9.75 -24.63 -11.73
C GLN A 88 -9.74 -24.90 -10.23
N ALA A 89 -10.09 -23.88 -9.44
CA ALA A 89 -10.26 -23.96 -7.99
C ALA A 89 -11.75 -23.85 -7.66
N ASP A 90 -12.36 -24.96 -7.26
CA ASP A 90 -13.67 -24.96 -6.62
C ASP A 90 -13.50 -24.74 -5.12
N VAL A 91 -14.15 -23.71 -4.58
CA VAL A 91 -13.94 -23.27 -3.20
C VAL A 91 -15.28 -23.09 -2.49
N GLN A 92 -15.41 -23.77 -1.36
CA GLN A 92 -16.53 -23.63 -0.44
C GLN A 92 -16.00 -23.29 0.95
N VAL A 93 -16.58 -22.26 1.57
CA VAL A 93 -16.18 -21.79 2.91
C VAL A 93 -17.39 -21.84 3.83
N TYR A 94 -17.21 -22.45 5.00
CA TYR A 94 -18.26 -22.62 5.99
C TYR A 94 -17.82 -22.10 7.36
N ASN A 95 -18.74 -21.46 8.06
CA ASN A 95 -18.62 -21.27 9.50
C ASN A 95 -19.00 -22.59 10.20
N VAL A 96 -18.09 -23.16 10.98
CA VAL A 96 -18.25 -24.53 11.54
C VAL A 96 -19.35 -24.58 12.60
N ALA A 97 -19.48 -23.54 13.44
CA ALA A 97 -20.45 -23.51 14.52
C ALA A 97 -21.89 -23.36 14.01
N THR A 98 -22.10 -22.48 13.03
CA THR A 98 -23.44 -22.16 12.49
C THR A 98 -23.82 -23.00 11.28
N ARG A 99 -22.85 -23.72 10.68
CA ARG A 99 -22.97 -24.40 9.38
C ARG A 99 -23.33 -23.47 8.21
N ALA A 100 -23.25 -22.15 8.41
CA ALA A 100 -23.52 -21.18 7.37
C ALA A 100 -22.45 -21.24 6.28
N ARG A 101 -22.89 -21.31 5.01
CA ARG A 101 -22.00 -21.22 3.85
C ARG A 101 -21.70 -19.74 3.57
N LEU A 102 -20.43 -19.37 3.71
CA LEU A 102 -19.93 -18.00 3.50
C LEU A 102 -19.50 -17.75 2.04
N LEU A 103 -19.01 -18.79 1.36
CA LEU A 103 -18.59 -18.75 -0.03
C LEU A 103 -18.86 -20.10 -0.70
N GLY A 104 -19.24 -20.07 -1.96
CA GLY A 104 -19.32 -21.24 -2.85
C GLY A 104 -19.13 -20.78 -4.28
N LYS A 105 -17.91 -20.90 -4.82
CA LYS A 105 -17.57 -20.34 -6.13
C LYS A 105 -16.42 -21.11 -6.76
N THR A 106 -16.44 -21.17 -8.09
CA THR A 106 -15.37 -21.76 -8.89
C THR A 106 -14.56 -20.65 -9.58
N TYR A 107 -13.25 -20.76 -9.50
CA TYR A 107 -12.29 -19.82 -10.08
C TYR A 107 -11.48 -20.52 -11.17
N LYS A 108 -11.37 -19.89 -12.34
CA LYS A 108 -10.61 -20.40 -13.48
C LYS A 108 -9.31 -19.61 -13.66
N GLY A 109 -8.21 -20.33 -13.90
CA GLY A 109 -6.87 -19.79 -14.13
C GLY A 109 -6.49 -19.79 -15.60
N ALA A 110 -7.25 -19.13 -16.47
CA ALA A 110 -6.92 -19.04 -17.90
C ALA A 110 -5.61 -18.25 -18.09
N GLY A 111 -4.52 -18.95 -18.47
CA GLY A 111 -3.21 -18.35 -18.76
C GLY A 111 -2.42 -17.81 -17.55
N ASN A 112 -2.91 -18.00 -16.33
CA ASN A 112 -2.27 -17.51 -15.10
C ASN A 112 -1.49 -18.61 -14.40
N SER A 113 -0.53 -18.29 -13.54
CA SER A 113 0.16 -19.29 -12.72
C SER A 113 -0.74 -19.83 -11.61
N ALA A 114 -0.39 -21.00 -11.07
CA ALA A 114 -1.05 -21.56 -9.88
C ALA A 114 -1.04 -20.58 -8.69
N SER A 115 0.08 -19.85 -8.51
CA SER A 115 0.22 -18.82 -7.48
C SER A 115 -0.78 -17.68 -7.67
N THR A 116 -0.93 -17.16 -8.90
CA THR A 116 -1.90 -16.08 -9.18
C THR A 116 -3.33 -16.49 -8.86
N LEU A 117 -3.71 -17.73 -9.17
CA LEU A 117 -5.04 -18.23 -8.82
C LEU A 117 -5.20 -18.44 -7.30
N ALA A 118 -4.15 -18.90 -6.61
CA ALA A 118 -4.15 -19.05 -5.15
C ALA A 118 -4.28 -17.70 -4.42
N HIS A 119 -3.56 -16.67 -4.86
CA HIS A 119 -3.69 -15.31 -4.32
C HIS A 119 -5.13 -14.80 -4.40
N LYS A 120 -5.76 -14.96 -5.57
CA LYS A 120 -7.16 -14.57 -5.78
C LYS A 120 -8.11 -15.34 -4.86
N VAL A 121 -7.92 -16.65 -4.74
CA VAL A 121 -8.74 -17.47 -3.84
C VAL A 121 -8.56 -17.06 -2.38
N ALA A 122 -7.33 -16.75 -1.95
CA ALA A 122 -7.04 -16.30 -0.59
C ALA A 122 -7.77 -14.97 -0.27
N ASP A 123 -7.74 -14.00 -1.18
CA ASP A 123 -8.44 -12.72 -1.02
C ASP A 123 -9.97 -12.91 -0.94
N GLU A 124 -10.54 -13.80 -1.75
CA GLU A 124 -11.99 -14.08 -1.75
C GLU A 124 -12.43 -14.82 -0.47
N ILE A 125 -11.63 -15.77 0.02
CA ILE A 125 -11.87 -16.42 1.31
C ILE A 125 -11.81 -15.39 2.45
N LEU A 126 -10.79 -14.53 2.45
CA LEU A 126 -10.65 -13.48 3.46
C LEU A 126 -11.88 -12.57 3.46
N TYR A 127 -12.29 -12.08 2.30
CA TYR A 127 -13.44 -11.19 2.17
C TYR A 127 -14.74 -11.87 2.61
N ALA A 128 -14.97 -13.12 2.20
CA ALA A 128 -16.17 -13.87 2.59
C ALA A 128 -16.27 -14.09 4.11
N VAL A 129 -15.15 -14.25 4.80
CA VAL A 129 -15.14 -14.47 6.26
C VAL A 129 -15.17 -13.17 7.05
N THR A 130 -14.48 -12.12 6.59
CA THR A 130 -14.19 -10.93 7.41
C THR A 130 -14.83 -9.64 6.90
N GLY A 131 -15.29 -9.61 5.65
CA GLY A 131 -15.70 -8.40 4.94
C GLY A 131 -14.54 -7.43 4.64
N LYS A 132 -13.29 -7.80 4.92
CA LYS A 132 -12.09 -7.00 4.64
C LYS A 132 -11.46 -7.44 3.33
N LYS A 133 -10.96 -6.47 2.55
CA LYS A 133 -10.19 -6.75 1.33
C LYS A 133 -8.81 -7.30 1.70
N GLY A 134 -8.35 -8.30 0.95
CA GLY A 134 -7.00 -8.85 1.09
C GLY A 134 -5.98 -8.15 0.21
N MET A 135 -4.73 -8.55 0.38
CA MET A 135 -3.60 -8.03 -0.39
C MET A 135 -2.95 -9.06 -1.31
N ALA A 136 -3.32 -10.35 -1.24
CA ALA A 136 -2.53 -11.42 -1.85
C ALA A 136 -2.37 -11.23 -3.37
N SER A 137 -3.42 -10.77 -4.05
CA SER A 137 -3.41 -10.53 -5.50
C SER A 137 -2.69 -9.25 -5.93
N GLY A 138 -2.23 -8.43 -4.98
CA GLY A 138 -1.50 -7.21 -5.27
C GLY A 138 -0.09 -7.47 -5.82
N LYS A 139 0.62 -6.40 -6.14
CA LYS A 139 2.00 -6.42 -6.62
C LYS A 139 2.85 -5.39 -5.90
N ILE A 140 4.15 -5.59 -5.93
CA ILE A 140 5.13 -4.63 -5.44
C ILE A 140 6.00 -4.22 -6.62
N ALA A 141 6.08 -2.92 -6.88
CA ALA A 141 7.13 -2.31 -7.67
C ALA A 141 8.26 -1.88 -6.73
N LEU A 142 9.51 -2.08 -7.09
CA LEU A 142 10.65 -1.78 -6.22
C LEU A 142 11.90 -1.47 -7.03
N VAL A 143 12.89 -0.86 -6.39
CA VAL A 143 14.20 -0.61 -7.00
C VAL A 143 15.19 -1.65 -6.51
N GLY A 144 15.96 -2.22 -7.43
CA GLY A 144 17.02 -3.18 -7.12
C GLY A 144 18.32 -2.85 -7.84
N ASN A 145 19.47 -3.14 -7.23
CA ASN A 145 20.79 -2.95 -7.86
C ASN A 145 21.48 -4.26 -8.30
N ARG A 146 20.73 -5.37 -8.36
CA ARG A 146 21.28 -6.72 -8.60
C ARG A 146 22.09 -6.84 -9.89
N THR A 147 21.79 -6.03 -10.91
CA THR A 147 22.51 -6.01 -12.19
C THR A 147 23.62 -4.96 -12.26
N GLY A 148 24.01 -4.36 -11.12
CA GLY A 148 25.05 -3.33 -11.04
C GLY A 148 24.55 -1.89 -11.24
N SER A 149 23.29 -1.69 -11.64
CA SER A 149 22.62 -0.38 -11.71
C SER A 149 21.26 -0.46 -11.00
N LYS A 150 20.77 0.66 -10.46
CA LYS A 150 19.45 0.73 -9.83
C LYS A 150 18.36 0.68 -10.89
N GLU A 151 17.65 -0.43 -10.96
CA GLU A 151 16.61 -0.69 -11.95
C GLU A 151 15.26 -0.95 -11.27
N LEU A 152 14.18 -0.76 -12.01
CA LEU A 152 12.82 -1.08 -11.59
C LEU A 152 12.59 -2.59 -11.72
N TYR A 153 12.01 -3.18 -10.67
CA TYR A 153 11.51 -4.54 -10.63
C TYR A 153 10.05 -4.57 -10.20
N VAL A 154 9.34 -5.64 -10.57
CA VAL A 154 7.99 -5.93 -10.09
C VAL A 154 7.91 -7.39 -9.64
N CYS A 155 7.23 -7.65 -8.53
CA CYS A 155 6.94 -8.98 -8.01
C CYS A 155 5.49 -9.07 -7.49
N ASP A 156 5.06 -10.26 -7.12
CA ASP A 156 3.80 -10.46 -6.40
C ASP A 156 3.96 -10.02 -4.92
N MET A 157 2.87 -9.80 -4.18
CA MET A 157 2.91 -9.30 -2.80
C MET A 157 3.70 -10.19 -1.83
N ASP A 158 3.88 -11.46 -2.15
CA ASP A 158 4.66 -12.40 -1.35
C ASP A 158 6.16 -12.38 -1.67
N GLY A 159 6.60 -11.53 -2.59
CA GLY A 159 7.99 -11.40 -3.05
C GLY A 159 8.38 -12.34 -4.20
N ASN A 160 7.50 -13.27 -4.59
CA ASN A 160 7.75 -14.21 -5.69
C ASN A 160 7.56 -13.56 -7.06
N ASN A 161 7.96 -14.28 -8.12
CA ASN A 161 7.81 -13.84 -9.51
C ASN A 161 8.47 -12.48 -9.82
N LEU A 162 9.57 -12.17 -9.13
CA LEU A 162 10.36 -10.95 -9.31
C LEU A 162 10.94 -10.83 -10.72
N LYS A 163 10.58 -9.75 -11.41
CA LYS A 163 10.98 -9.47 -12.80
C LYS A 163 11.55 -8.07 -12.91
N GLN A 164 12.65 -7.93 -13.65
CA GLN A 164 13.20 -6.64 -14.00
C GLN A 164 12.34 -6.00 -15.10
N VAL A 165 11.98 -4.73 -14.91
CA VAL A 165 11.11 -3.97 -15.81
C VAL A 165 11.89 -2.97 -16.66
N THR A 166 12.92 -2.34 -16.08
CA THR A 166 13.79 -1.41 -16.79
C THR A 166 15.19 -1.98 -16.99
N SER A 167 15.83 -1.51 -18.05
CA SER A 167 17.25 -1.73 -18.36
C SER A 167 17.88 -0.39 -18.74
N ASP A 168 17.56 0.63 -17.94
CA ASP A 168 17.92 2.02 -18.20
C ASP A 168 19.45 2.24 -18.04
N ARG A 169 20.16 1.33 -17.37
CA ARG A 169 21.60 1.38 -17.06
C ARG A 169 21.99 2.70 -16.41
N SER A 170 21.08 3.19 -15.56
CA SER A 170 21.19 4.46 -14.85
C SER A 170 20.48 4.34 -13.51
N ILE A 171 20.35 5.44 -12.78
CA ILE A 171 19.64 5.46 -11.50
C ILE A 171 18.13 5.52 -11.76
N VAL A 172 17.40 4.50 -11.30
CA VAL A 172 15.94 4.52 -11.13
C VAL A 172 15.60 4.66 -9.65
N VAL A 173 14.66 5.56 -9.33
CA VAL A 173 14.17 5.80 -7.96
C VAL A 173 12.67 6.13 -7.92
N GLY A 174 12.08 5.94 -6.74
CA GLY A 174 10.71 6.37 -6.41
C GLY A 174 9.64 5.83 -7.37
N PRO A 175 9.52 4.49 -7.54
CA PRO A 175 8.41 3.94 -8.30
C PRO A 175 7.08 4.23 -7.60
N CYS A 176 6.02 4.44 -8.38
CA CYS A 176 4.66 4.60 -7.88
C CYS A 176 3.67 4.00 -8.89
N TRP A 177 2.70 3.22 -8.43
CA TRP A 177 1.70 2.65 -9.33
C TRP A 177 0.72 3.71 -9.84
N ALA A 178 0.34 3.58 -11.11
CA ALA A 178 -0.86 4.22 -11.62
C ALA A 178 -2.10 3.65 -10.90
N PRO A 179 -3.18 4.44 -10.75
CA PRO A 179 -4.38 4.02 -9.99
C PRO A 179 -5.10 2.81 -10.60
N ASP A 180 -4.86 2.50 -11.88
CA ASP A 180 -5.41 1.33 -12.56
C ASP A 180 -4.60 0.04 -12.32
N GLY A 181 -3.45 0.13 -11.66
CA GLY A 181 -2.55 -0.99 -11.38
C GLY A 181 -1.84 -1.55 -12.62
N LYS A 182 -1.87 -0.85 -13.77
CA LYS A 182 -1.30 -1.36 -15.04
C LYS A 182 0.06 -0.78 -15.39
N ALA A 183 0.36 0.41 -14.86
CA ALA A 183 1.61 1.10 -15.11
C ALA A 183 2.26 1.58 -13.82
N VAL A 184 3.57 1.85 -13.89
CA VAL A 184 4.37 2.38 -12.79
C VAL A 184 5.05 3.64 -13.30
N THR A 185 4.87 4.76 -12.60
CA THR A 185 5.70 5.94 -12.76
C THR A 185 6.99 5.78 -11.98
N TYR A 186 8.08 6.35 -12.48
CA TYR A 186 9.39 6.28 -11.83
C TYR A 186 10.27 7.43 -12.29
N THR A 187 11.26 7.80 -11.47
CA THR A 187 12.27 8.80 -11.87
C THR A 187 13.50 8.07 -12.40
N SER A 188 13.98 8.46 -13.58
CA SER A 188 15.18 7.88 -14.19
C SER A 188 16.15 8.98 -14.65
N TYR A 189 17.44 8.70 -14.47
CA TYR A 189 18.56 9.57 -14.85
C TYR A 189 19.17 9.20 -16.21
N LYS A 190 18.54 8.28 -16.98
CA LYS A 190 19.08 7.78 -18.26
C LYS A 190 19.31 8.84 -19.34
N ARG A 191 18.80 10.06 -19.15
CA ARG A 191 19.02 11.22 -20.05
C ARG A 191 20.02 12.25 -19.49
N GLY A 192 20.80 11.87 -18.48
CA GLY A 192 21.78 12.74 -17.81
C GLY A 192 21.18 13.58 -16.66
N TYR A 193 19.88 13.85 -16.70
CA TYR A 193 19.11 14.55 -15.66
C TYR A 193 17.89 13.73 -15.25
N PRO A 194 17.37 13.91 -14.02
CA PRO A 194 16.19 13.17 -13.55
C PRO A 194 14.94 13.61 -14.31
N ASN A 195 14.31 12.64 -14.97
CA ASN A 195 13.01 12.80 -15.61
C ASN A 195 12.01 11.76 -15.08
N VAL A 196 10.72 12.11 -15.14
CA VAL A 196 9.65 11.19 -14.74
C VAL A 196 9.23 10.38 -15.94
N PHE A 197 9.34 9.05 -15.85
CA PHE A 197 8.90 8.08 -16.85
C PHE A 197 7.70 7.29 -16.35
N MET A 198 7.10 6.53 -17.26
CA MET A 198 6.02 5.59 -16.97
C MET A 198 6.24 4.33 -17.79
N THR A 199 6.04 3.16 -17.19
CA THR A 199 6.14 1.88 -17.91
C THR A 199 5.14 1.84 -19.08
N GLY A 200 5.53 1.16 -20.15
CA GLY A 200 4.72 1.11 -21.39
C GLY A 200 4.74 2.39 -22.23
N ARG A 201 5.49 3.43 -21.84
CA ARG A 201 5.66 4.66 -22.63
C ARG A 201 7.13 4.92 -22.96
N SER A 202 7.38 5.37 -24.19
CA SER A 202 8.73 5.72 -24.66
C SER A 202 9.16 7.14 -24.26
N LYS A 203 8.23 8.09 -24.23
CA LYS A 203 8.47 9.48 -23.83
C LYS A 203 8.22 9.67 -22.32
N PRO A 204 9.02 10.51 -21.64
CA PRO A 204 8.78 10.84 -20.23
C PRO A 204 7.44 11.56 -20.04
N LEU A 205 6.87 11.44 -18.84
CA LEU A 205 5.73 12.24 -18.39
C LEU A 205 6.15 13.67 -18.06
N SER A 206 7.39 13.91 -17.66
CA SER A 206 7.95 15.25 -17.41
C SER A 206 9.46 15.28 -17.63
N ASP A 207 9.92 16.24 -18.43
CA ASP A 207 11.31 16.43 -18.85
C ASP A 207 11.69 17.91 -19.03
N LEU A 208 11.18 18.78 -18.15
CA LEU A 208 11.51 20.21 -18.16
C LEU A 208 12.94 20.45 -17.69
N GLY A 209 13.47 21.67 -17.90
CA GLY A 209 14.78 22.04 -17.35
C GLY A 209 14.84 21.89 -15.82
N GLY A 210 15.94 21.31 -15.32
CA GLY A 210 16.15 21.04 -13.90
C GLY A 210 15.63 19.67 -13.44
N LEU A 211 15.38 19.55 -12.14
CA LEU A 211 14.86 18.35 -11.49
C LEU A 211 13.42 18.10 -11.94
N ASN A 212 13.11 16.86 -12.34
CA ASN A 212 11.74 16.36 -12.49
C ASN A 212 11.67 15.00 -11.78
N ALA A 213 11.03 14.94 -10.61
CA ALA A 213 11.06 13.75 -9.77
C ALA A 213 9.71 13.45 -9.09
N SER A 214 9.60 12.21 -8.61
CA SER A 214 8.51 11.71 -7.75
C SER A 214 7.12 11.95 -8.32
N GLY A 215 6.94 11.67 -9.61
CA GLY A 215 5.64 11.80 -10.28
C GLY A 215 4.65 10.75 -9.80
N THR A 216 3.54 11.17 -9.20
CA THR A 216 2.45 10.30 -8.72
C THR A 216 1.12 10.69 -9.36
N ILE A 217 0.40 9.70 -9.89
CA ILE A 217 -0.87 9.90 -10.60
C ILE A 217 -2.02 9.97 -9.59
N SER A 218 -2.92 10.94 -9.76
CA SER A 218 -4.10 11.11 -8.90
C SER A 218 -5.02 9.88 -8.97
N PRO A 219 -5.81 9.58 -7.92
CA PRO A 219 -6.72 8.42 -7.91
C PRO A 219 -7.71 8.37 -9.08
N ASP A 220 -8.08 9.53 -9.63
CA ASP A 220 -8.95 9.66 -10.82
C ASP A 220 -8.22 9.43 -12.16
N GLY A 221 -6.90 9.25 -12.17
CA GLY A 221 -6.06 9.04 -13.34
C GLY A 221 -5.82 10.28 -14.21
N ARG A 222 -6.32 11.47 -13.83
CA ARG A 222 -6.35 12.66 -14.69
C ARG A 222 -5.18 13.61 -14.49
N SER A 223 -4.55 13.57 -13.32
CA SER A 223 -3.51 14.51 -12.92
C SER A 223 -2.28 13.78 -12.39
N MET A 224 -1.14 14.43 -12.41
CA MET A 224 0.09 13.94 -11.79
C MET A 224 0.64 15.03 -10.87
N ALA A 225 0.83 14.71 -9.59
CA ALA A 225 1.64 15.54 -8.71
C ALA A 225 3.11 15.23 -8.99
N VAL A 226 3.96 16.27 -9.07
CA VAL A 226 5.36 16.14 -9.47
C VAL A 226 6.20 17.24 -8.84
N ILE A 227 7.43 16.92 -8.49
CA ILE A 227 8.42 17.88 -7.99
C ILE A 227 9.24 18.40 -9.15
N LEU A 228 9.24 19.73 -9.33
CA LEU A 228 9.98 20.39 -10.41
C LEU A 228 10.85 21.51 -9.85
N SER A 229 12.12 21.58 -10.29
CA SER A 229 13.00 22.72 -9.97
C SER A 229 13.14 23.73 -11.11
N LYS A 230 12.19 23.72 -12.07
CA LYS A 230 12.23 24.57 -13.28
C LYS A 230 12.28 26.08 -13.00
N ASN A 231 11.94 26.49 -11.78
CA ASN A 231 11.91 27.89 -11.34
C ASN A 231 12.93 28.17 -10.21
N GLY A 232 13.99 27.37 -10.11
CA GLY A 232 15.03 27.51 -9.09
C GLY A 232 15.01 26.34 -8.11
N ASN A 233 14.37 26.51 -6.96
CA ASN A 233 14.22 25.46 -5.96
C ASN A 233 13.16 24.39 -6.39
N PRO A 234 13.28 23.14 -5.92
CA PRO A 234 12.28 22.10 -6.10
C PRO A 234 10.96 22.49 -5.46
N GLU A 235 9.88 22.44 -6.23
CA GLU A 235 8.54 22.86 -5.82
C GLU A 235 7.50 21.82 -6.27
N LEU A 236 6.36 21.75 -5.58
CA LEU A 236 5.26 20.88 -5.92
C LEU A 236 4.41 21.48 -7.05
N TYR A 237 4.15 20.68 -8.08
CA TYR A 237 3.25 21.00 -9.18
C TYR A 237 2.20 19.91 -9.38
N ILE A 238 1.07 20.29 -9.96
CA ILE A 238 0.09 19.38 -10.54
C ILE A 238 0.10 19.55 -12.06
N LYS A 239 0.37 18.46 -12.78
CA LYS A 239 0.27 18.36 -14.23
C LYS A 239 -1.03 17.68 -14.64
N ASN A 240 -1.83 18.31 -15.49
CA ASN A 240 -2.94 17.65 -16.14
C ASN A 240 -2.42 16.69 -17.23
N LEU A 241 -2.74 15.40 -17.13
CA LEU A 241 -2.14 14.38 -18.02
C LEU A 241 -2.70 14.41 -19.45
N ARG A 242 -3.88 15.00 -19.66
CA ARG A 242 -4.51 15.13 -20.98
C ARG A 242 -4.02 16.36 -21.74
N THR A 243 -3.97 17.50 -21.06
CA THR A 243 -3.67 18.81 -21.69
C THR A 243 -2.22 19.23 -21.52
N GLY A 244 -1.49 18.64 -20.58
CA GLY A 244 -0.14 19.06 -20.22
C GLY A 244 -0.07 20.30 -19.34
N LEU A 245 -1.21 20.94 -19.01
CA LEU A 245 -1.26 22.14 -18.16
C LEU A 245 -0.60 21.88 -16.80
N LEU A 246 0.29 22.80 -16.39
CA LEU A 246 1.04 22.74 -15.13
C LEU A 246 0.58 23.84 -14.18
N THR A 247 0.17 23.45 -12.97
CA THR A 247 -0.18 24.36 -11.88
C THR A 247 0.85 24.26 -10.77
N ARG A 248 1.45 25.39 -10.37
CA ARG A 248 2.39 25.45 -9.24
C ARG A 248 1.63 25.52 -7.93
N MET A 249 1.88 24.57 -7.03
CA MET A 249 1.15 24.41 -5.77
C MET A 249 1.87 25.10 -4.61
N THR A 250 3.20 25.08 -4.59
CA THR A 250 4.03 25.68 -3.53
C THR A 250 4.89 26.84 -4.09
N ARG A 251 5.30 27.75 -3.20
CA ARG A 251 6.16 28.92 -3.51
C ARG A 251 7.09 29.20 -2.32
N THR A 252 7.94 28.24 -1.99
CA THR A 252 8.78 28.19 -0.78
C THR A 252 10.22 28.58 -1.10
N ARG A 253 10.53 29.89 -1.10
CA ARG A 253 11.87 30.39 -1.46
C ARG A 253 13.03 29.84 -0.63
N ASN A 254 12.76 29.40 0.60
CA ASN A 254 13.73 28.90 1.57
C ASN A 254 13.56 27.41 1.85
N GLY A 255 12.96 26.65 0.93
CA GLY A 255 12.79 25.22 1.10
C GLY A 255 12.75 24.45 -0.21
N ASN A 256 12.76 23.13 -0.07
CA ASN A 256 12.73 22.14 -1.12
C ASN A 256 11.57 21.19 -0.85
N GLU A 257 10.69 21.03 -1.84
CA GLU A 257 9.63 20.05 -1.80
C GLU A 257 10.09 18.69 -2.33
N ALA A 258 9.59 17.61 -1.72
CA ALA A 258 9.90 16.24 -2.13
C ALA A 258 8.73 15.28 -1.91
N SER A 259 8.80 14.11 -2.56
CA SER A 259 7.97 12.92 -2.30
C SER A 259 6.47 13.18 -2.09
N PRO A 260 5.75 13.73 -3.08
CA PRO A 260 4.32 13.91 -2.97
C PRO A 260 3.57 12.57 -3.08
N CYS A 261 2.46 12.44 -2.35
CA CYS A 261 1.50 11.36 -2.49
C CYS A 261 0.07 11.89 -2.36
N TRP A 262 -0.85 11.31 -3.12
CA TRP A 262 -2.26 11.72 -3.13
C TRP A 262 -3.02 11.10 -1.97
N SER A 263 -3.96 11.84 -1.39
CA SER A 263 -4.98 11.23 -0.55
C SER A 263 -5.86 10.27 -1.37
N PRO A 264 -6.46 9.24 -0.74
CA PRO A 264 -7.27 8.24 -1.47
C PRO A 264 -8.47 8.82 -2.22
N ASP A 265 -9.02 9.93 -1.73
CA ASP A 265 -10.12 10.68 -2.35
C ASP A 265 -9.65 11.66 -3.44
N GLY A 266 -8.33 11.85 -3.57
CA GLY A 266 -7.71 12.76 -4.53
C GLY A 266 -7.88 14.25 -4.20
N ASN A 267 -8.40 14.61 -3.03
CA ASN A 267 -8.65 16.02 -2.66
C ASN A 267 -7.44 16.71 -2.03
N HIS A 268 -6.45 15.95 -1.57
CA HIS A 268 -5.26 16.46 -0.89
C HIS A 268 -4.00 15.78 -1.41
N ILE A 269 -2.87 16.44 -1.18
CA ILE A 269 -1.53 15.92 -1.44
C ILE A 269 -0.73 16.07 -0.15
N ALA A 270 -0.20 14.96 0.35
CA ALA A 270 0.86 15.00 1.35
C ALA A 270 2.21 15.09 0.65
N TYR A 271 3.14 15.87 1.19
CA TYR A 271 4.46 16.07 0.59
C TYR A 271 5.47 16.44 1.68
N VAL A 272 6.75 16.30 1.37
CA VAL A 272 7.85 16.71 2.24
C VAL A 272 8.21 18.15 1.93
N SER A 273 8.45 18.97 2.95
CA SER A 273 9.08 20.28 2.82
C SER A 273 10.03 20.52 3.99
N ASP A 274 11.19 21.11 3.69
CA ASP A 274 12.19 21.52 4.68
C ASP A 274 12.12 23.03 5.01
N THR A 275 11.07 23.75 4.56
CA THR A 275 10.90 25.21 4.80
C THR A 275 10.92 25.60 6.30
N SER A 276 10.67 24.63 7.19
CA SER A 276 10.79 24.75 8.65
C SER A 276 12.17 24.34 9.21
N GLY A 277 13.20 24.31 8.39
CA GLY A 277 14.60 23.99 8.73
C GLY A 277 14.99 22.51 8.61
N ARG A 278 14.06 21.58 8.83
CA ARG A 278 14.26 20.13 8.60
C ARG A 278 13.10 19.54 7.80
N PRO A 279 13.30 18.44 7.05
CA PRO A 279 12.23 17.80 6.29
C PRO A 279 11.08 17.35 7.19
N GLN A 280 9.89 17.80 6.85
CA GLN A 280 8.64 17.51 7.56
C GLN A 280 7.54 17.26 6.56
N ILE A 281 6.47 16.59 6.99
CA ILE A 281 5.33 16.28 6.13
C ILE A 281 4.30 17.41 6.24
N TYR A 282 3.88 17.90 5.08
CA TYR A 282 2.83 18.89 4.91
C TYR A 282 1.70 18.31 4.07
N ILE A 283 0.50 18.85 4.24
CA ILE A 283 -0.68 18.54 3.45
C ILE A 283 -1.17 19.83 2.81
N ILE A 284 -1.48 19.78 1.51
CA ILE A 284 -2.12 20.85 0.77
C ILE A 284 -3.35 20.31 0.04
N ALA A 285 -4.39 21.12 -0.11
CA ALA A 285 -5.54 20.75 -0.93
C ALA A 285 -5.17 20.76 -2.43
N ARG A 286 -5.83 19.91 -3.22
CA ARG A 286 -5.61 19.78 -4.67
C ARG A 286 -5.83 21.09 -5.41
N ASN A 287 -6.73 21.93 -4.93
CA ASN A 287 -7.03 23.25 -5.47
C ASN A 287 -6.10 24.36 -4.93
N GLY A 288 -5.11 24.02 -4.12
CA GLY A 288 -4.15 24.94 -3.52
C GLY A 288 -4.57 25.41 -2.13
N GLY A 289 -4.21 26.65 -1.79
CA GLY A 289 -4.40 27.20 -0.46
C GLY A 289 -3.20 26.99 0.47
N ARG A 290 -3.39 27.28 1.76
CA ARG A 290 -2.31 27.25 2.75
C ARG A 290 -1.98 25.81 3.16
N PRO A 291 -0.73 25.35 3.00
CA PRO A 291 -0.32 24.04 3.49
C PRO A 291 -0.37 23.95 5.01
N VAL A 292 -0.69 22.75 5.51
CA VAL A 292 -0.72 22.43 6.95
C VAL A 292 0.37 21.42 7.25
N ARG A 293 1.23 21.72 8.23
CA ARG A 293 2.23 20.78 8.73
C ARG A 293 1.56 19.65 9.50
N LEU A 294 1.83 18.41 9.12
CA LEU A 294 1.30 17.20 9.75
C LEU A 294 2.17 16.74 10.92
N THR A 295 3.49 16.69 10.72
CA THR A 295 4.43 16.11 11.70
C THR A 295 5.05 17.16 12.60
N SER A 296 5.09 16.90 13.90
CA SER A 296 5.67 17.79 14.92
C SER A 296 6.81 17.15 15.72
N SER A 297 6.98 15.83 15.62
CA SER A 297 7.99 15.03 16.32
C SER A 297 8.95 14.35 15.34
N GLY A 298 10.10 13.87 15.84
CA GLY A 298 11.16 13.30 15.01
C GLY A 298 12.04 14.38 14.39
N THR A 299 13.30 14.04 14.13
CA THR A 299 14.27 15.02 13.61
C THR A 299 14.17 15.21 12.10
N GLU A 300 13.57 14.26 11.40
CA GLU A 300 13.37 14.26 9.94
C GLU A 300 12.20 13.35 9.62
N ASN A 301 11.24 13.80 8.80
CA ASN A 301 10.07 13.03 8.40
C ASN A 301 9.90 13.11 6.88
N VAL A 302 10.00 11.95 6.21
CA VAL A 302 10.11 11.84 4.75
C VAL A 302 9.32 10.65 4.19
N SER A 303 9.25 10.55 2.86
CA SER A 303 8.60 9.46 2.11
C SER A 303 7.18 9.13 2.62
N PRO A 304 6.24 10.10 2.61
CA PRO A 304 4.86 9.82 3.00
C PRO A 304 4.16 8.94 1.96
N ASP A 305 3.31 8.03 2.44
CA ASP A 305 2.38 7.25 1.63
C ASP A 305 0.99 7.23 2.28
N TRP A 306 -0.03 7.66 1.52
CA TRP A 306 -1.38 7.86 2.03
C TRP A 306 -2.26 6.66 1.68
N GLY A 307 -2.49 5.80 2.68
CA GLY A 307 -3.22 4.55 2.52
C GLY A 307 -4.73 4.76 2.36
N LYS A 308 -5.39 3.79 1.71
CA LYS A 308 -6.85 3.75 1.51
C LYS A 308 -7.67 3.77 2.81
N ASN A 309 -7.03 3.47 3.94
CA ASN A 309 -7.60 3.55 5.29
C ASN A 309 -7.69 4.99 5.85
N GLY A 310 -7.15 5.98 5.11
CA GLY A 310 -7.10 7.40 5.46
C GLY A 310 -5.86 7.81 6.24
N LEU A 311 -4.98 6.87 6.60
CA LEU A 311 -3.77 7.11 7.37
C LEU A 311 -2.56 7.35 6.44
N ILE A 312 -1.56 8.07 6.96
CA ILE A 312 -0.32 8.36 6.24
C ILE A 312 0.81 7.58 6.93
N ALA A 313 1.45 6.66 6.22
CA ALA A 313 2.69 6.04 6.67
C ALA A 313 3.86 6.92 6.20
N PHE A 314 4.92 7.00 6.98
CA PHE A 314 6.10 7.78 6.62
C PHE A 314 7.34 7.31 7.36
N CYS A 315 8.49 7.69 6.84
CA CYS A 315 9.78 7.46 7.46
C CYS A 315 10.07 8.60 8.45
N SER A 316 10.37 8.28 9.70
CA SER A 316 10.72 9.24 10.75
C SER A 316 12.07 8.90 11.36
N ARG A 317 12.96 9.89 11.45
CA ARG A 317 14.26 9.74 12.09
C ARG A 317 14.14 9.97 13.60
N ILE A 318 14.34 8.90 14.36
CA ILE A 318 14.15 8.85 15.82
C ILE A 318 15.32 8.10 16.44
N GLY A 319 15.99 8.69 17.42
CA GLY A 319 17.15 8.06 18.07
C GLY A 319 18.31 7.78 17.10
N GLY A 320 18.44 8.59 16.04
CA GLY A 320 19.48 8.45 15.02
C GLY A 320 19.14 7.51 13.86
N ARG A 321 18.02 6.77 13.93
CA ARG A 321 17.61 5.76 12.93
C ARG A 321 16.29 6.10 12.25
N TYR A 322 16.13 5.60 11.04
CA TYR A 322 14.87 5.69 10.33
C TYR A 322 13.90 4.59 10.77
N ARG A 323 12.67 4.99 11.09
CA ARG A 323 11.59 4.12 11.54
C ARG A 323 10.31 4.44 10.79
N ILE A 324 9.43 3.47 10.65
CA ILE A 324 8.09 3.71 10.08
C ILE A 324 7.15 4.26 11.15
N ALA A 325 6.57 5.42 10.86
CA ALA A 325 5.52 6.04 11.67
C ALA A 325 4.23 6.14 10.86
N ILE A 326 3.11 6.24 11.58
CA ILE A 326 1.77 6.36 11.01
C ILE A 326 1.08 7.56 11.64
N ALA A 327 0.57 8.46 10.82
CA ALA A 327 -0.25 9.60 11.22
C ALA A 327 -1.70 9.41 10.80
N ASN A 328 -2.61 9.86 11.66
CA ASN A 328 -3.99 10.13 11.31
C ASN A 328 -4.14 11.65 11.06
N PRO A 329 -4.30 12.11 9.81
CA PRO A 329 -4.34 13.53 9.49
C PRO A 329 -5.59 14.24 10.03
N THR A 330 -6.70 13.53 10.28
CA THR A 330 -7.93 14.12 10.83
C THR A 330 -7.92 14.16 12.36
N ALA A 331 -7.47 13.08 13.00
CA ALA A 331 -7.37 13.00 14.46
C ALA A 331 -6.11 13.68 15.04
N LYS A 332 -5.18 14.11 14.17
CA LYS A 332 -3.87 14.69 14.55
C LYS A 332 -3.07 13.83 15.53
N SER A 333 -3.22 12.51 15.41
CA SER A 333 -2.50 11.53 16.21
C SER A 333 -1.43 10.82 15.38
N MET A 334 -0.35 10.40 16.04
CA MET A 334 0.77 9.71 15.42
C MET A 334 1.26 8.59 16.32
N ARG A 335 1.75 7.50 15.71
CA ARG A 335 2.46 6.43 16.40
C ARG A 335 3.60 5.89 15.56
N VAL A 336 4.65 5.42 16.22
CA VAL A 336 5.76 4.72 15.56
C VAL A 336 5.47 3.22 15.62
N LEU A 337 5.69 2.50 14.52
CA LEU A 337 5.57 1.04 14.52
C LEU A 337 6.70 0.44 15.34
N GLU A 338 6.39 -0.55 16.17
CA GLU A 338 7.39 -1.30 16.93
C GLU A 338 8.15 -2.24 15.99
N THR A 339 9.47 -2.09 15.95
CA THR A 339 10.36 -2.86 15.07
C THR A 339 11.66 -3.14 15.82
N GLU A 340 12.41 -4.13 15.36
CA GLU A 340 13.78 -4.35 15.81
C GLU A 340 14.70 -3.18 15.43
N TRP A 341 15.93 -3.22 15.94
CA TRP A 341 16.94 -2.19 15.73
C TRP A 341 17.57 -2.30 14.33
N ALA A 342 16.88 -1.73 13.35
CA ALA A 342 17.31 -1.55 11.96
C ALA A 342 16.81 -0.20 11.43
N ASP A 343 17.32 0.25 10.28
CA ASP A 343 16.70 1.35 9.54
C ASP A 343 15.55 0.79 8.70
N TYR A 344 14.38 1.43 8.79
CA TYR A 344 13.21 1.13 7.97
C TYR A 344 12.79 2.39 7.22
N GLU A 345 12.72 2.29 5.90
CA GLU A 345 12.57 3.44 5.00
C GLU A 345 11.52 3.15 3.92
N ASP A 346 11.12 4.21 3.20
CA ASP A 346 10.21 4.16 2.05
C ASP A 346 8.96 3.26 2.26
N PRO A 347 8.08 3.59 3.22
CA PRO A 347 6.87 2.82 3.45
C PRO A 347 5.89 2.94 2.28
N SER A 348 5.22 1.85 1.96
CA SER A 348 4.07 1.80 1.06
C SER A 348 2.98 0.91 1.63
N TRP A 349 1.76 1.44 1.76
CA TRP A 349 0.58 0.73 2.19
C TRP A 349 0.21 -0.37 1.21
N ALA A 350 0.04 -1.58 1.73
CA ALA A 350 -0.61 -2.65 1.02
C ALA A 350 -2.09 -2.28 0.73
N PRO A 351 -2.70 -2.85 -0.33
CA PRO A 351 -4.06 -2.52 -0.75
C PRO A 351 -5.15 -2.88 0.27
N ASP A 352 -4.82 -3.69 1.27
CA ASP A 352 -5.73 -4.02 2.39
C ASP A 352 -5.87 -2.90 3.43
N GLY A 353 -5.01 -1.88 3.39
CA GLY A 353 -4.99 -0.78 4.36
C GLY A 353 -4.61 -1.23 5.78
N ARG A 354 -3.98 -2.39 5.95
CA ARG A 354 -3.47 -2.93 7.21
C ARG A 354 -1.96 -3.08 7.19
N HIS A 355 -1.39 -3.60 6.10
CA HIS A 355 0.04 -3.86 6.03
C HIS A 355 0.80 -2.74 5.33
N ILE A 356 2.10 -2.62 5.64
CA ILE A 356 3.02 -1.68 5.02
C ILE A 356 4.23 -2.46 4.52
N VAL A 357 4.56 -2.32 3.24
CA VAL A 357 5.83 -2.80 2.68
C VAL A 357 6.86 -1.68 2.78
N CYS A 358 8.07 -2.00 3.20
CA CYS A 358 9.15 -1.01 3.36
C CYS A 358 10.51 -1.63 3.06
N SER A 359 11.52 -0.80 2.82
CA SER A 359 12.91 -1.26 2.86
C SER A 359 13.37 -1.38 4.31
N ARG A 360 14.22 -2.37 4.58
CA ARG A 360 14.93 -2.56 5.84
C ARG A 360 16.42 -2.66 5.54
N THR A 361 17.20 -1.80 6.20
CA THR A 361 18.66 -1.75 6.04
C THR A 361 19.34 -2.21 7.33
N THR A 362 20.18 -3.24 7.19
CA THR A 362 21.04 -3.74 8.28
C THR A 362 22.42 -4.04 7.74
N LYS A 363 23.47 -3.57 8.42
CA LYS A 363 24.87 -3.79 8.00
C LYS A 363 25.10 -3.44 6.51
N HIS A 364 24.56 -2.29 6.08
CA HIS A 364 24.62 -1.77 4.71
C HIS A 364 23.95 -2.64 3.63
N ARG A 365 23.12 -3.62 4.01
CA ARG A 365 22.33 -4.43 3.08
C ARG A 365 20.86 -4.10 3.21
N SER A 366 20.20 -3.86 2.07
CA SER A 366 18.79 -3.45 2.03
C SER A 366 17.91 -4.57 1.48
N SER A 367 16.79 -4.82 2.13
CA SER A 367 15.83 -5.88 1.80
C SER A 367 14.40 -5.35 1.92
N ILE A 368 13.43 -6.02 1.30
CA ILE A 368 12.02 -5.62 1.38
C ILE A 368 11.31 -6.43 2.45
N TYR A 369 10.60 -5.73 3.34
CA TYR A 369 9.88 -6.29 4.47
C TYR A 369 8.42 -5.88 4.43
N LEU A 370 7.56 -6.76 4.93
CA LEU A 370 6.17 -6.51 5.26
C LEU A 370 6.05 -6.27 6.77
N LEU A 371 5.46 -5.15 7.14
CA LEU A 371 5.09 -4.79 8.51
C LEU A 371 3.58 -4.90 8.67
N ASP A 372 3.14 -5.37 9.84
CA ASP A 372 1.74 -5.35 10.24
C ASP A 372 1.51 -4.23 11.25
N THR A 373 0.48 -3.42 10.99
CA THR A 373 0.07 -2.35 11.89
C THR A 373 -0.59 -2.85 13.17
N LEU A 374 -0.98 -4.13 13.21
CA LEU A 374 -1.52 -4.86 14.37
C LEU A 374 -0.48 -5.75 15.09
N LYS A 375 0.81 -5.45 14.94
CA LYS A 375 1.93 -6.02 15.72
C LYS A 375 2.25 -7.50 15.46
N ASP A 376 1.81 -8.09 14.34
CA ASP A 376 2.45 -9.31 13.87
C ASP A 376 3.94 -9.06 13.56
N SER A 377 4.74 -10.12 13.64
CA SER A 377 6.17 -10.02 13.39
C SER A 377 6.44 -9.57 11.94
N PRO A 378 7.45 -8.70 11.72
CA PRO A 378 7.90 -8.36 10.37
C PRO A 378 8.24 -9.61 9.56
N VAL A 379 7.87 -9.60 8.27
CA VAL A 379 8.13 -10.70 7.33
C VAL A 379 9.06 -10.20 6.23
N ALA A 380 10.20 -10.84 6.03
CA ALA A 380 11.05 -10.58 4.87
C ALA A 380 10.34 -11.10 3.60
N LEU A 381 10.14 -10.23 2.62
CA LEU A 381 9.56 -10.58 1.32
C LEU A 381 10.65 -10.83 0.28
N ILE A 382 11.65 -9.95 0.22
CA ILE A 382 12.76 -10.06 -0.72
C ILE A 382 14.07 -9.83 0.03
N SER A 383 14.93 -10.85 -0.03
CA SER A 383 16.29 -10.85 0.50
C SER A 383 17.21 -11.63 -0.45
N GLY A 384 18.50 -11.32 -0.48
CA GLY A 384 19.47 -12.10 -1.27
C GLY A 384 20.44 -11.26 -2.09
N SER A 385 20.67 -11.64 -3.35
CA SER A 385 21.62 -10.95 -4.23
C SER A 385 21.13 -9.56 -4.64
N GLY A 386 21.96 -8.55 -4.39
CA GLY A 386 21.61 -7.14 -4.53
C GLY A 386 20.98 -6.53 -3.27
N ASP A 387 20.73 -5.24 -3.35
CA ASP A 387 20.02 -4.42 -2.38
C ASP A 387 18.72 -3.91 -2.99
N TRP A 388 17.69 -3.84 -2.15
CA TRP A 388 16.32 -3.56 -2.55
C TRP A 388 15.75 -2.37 -1.79
N PHE A 389 15.13 -1.44 -2.51
CA PHE A 389 14.75 -0.12 -2.02
C PHE A 389 13.38 0.32 -2.56
N SER A 390 12.82 1.35 -1.94
CA SER A 390 11.68 2.12 -2.44
C SER A 390 10.52 1.26 -2.98
N PRO A 391 9.95 0.35 -2.16
CA PRO A 391 8.80 -0.43 -2.58
C PRO A 391 7.57 0.46 -2.76
N ALA A 392 6.73 0.10 -3.72
CA ALA A 392 5.42 0.67 -3.97
C ALA A 392 4.43 -0.46 -4.23
N CYS A 393 3.45 -0.60 -3.34
CA CYS A 393 2.37 -1.57 -3.50
C CYS A 393 1.38 -1.09 -4.56
N SER A 394 0.83 -2.02 -5.33
CA SER A 394 -0.26 -1.76 -6.25
C SER A 394 -1.53 -1.34 -5.49
N PRO A 395 -2.39 -0.50 -6.09
CA PRO A 395 -3.66 -0.09 -5.48
C PRO A 395 -4.60 -1.27 -5.20
#